data_AF-A0A2E6S4V0-F1
#
_entry.id   AF-A0A2E6S4V0-F1
#
_cell.length_a   1.000
_cell.length_b   1.000
_cell.length_c   1.000
_cell.angle_alpha   90.00
_cell.angle_beta   90.00
_cell.angle_gamma   90.00
#
_symmetry.space_group_name_H-M   'P 1'
#
loop_
_entity.id
_entity.type
_entity.pdbx_description
1 polymer ?
#
loop_
_entity_poly.entity_id
_entity_poly.type
_entity_poly.pdbx_seq_one_letter_code
_entity_poly.pdbx_strand_id
1 'polypeptide(L)'
;MGLIENHVRENPAKETLLKGLVNGDISQKFEILREYTYHEGGRNIVGNSLSTVFFTPWVIIGPLFIILGFVALFGPDSEVPILITLCCIFPGGVIATMIGIAGLKESLGEMVNPDDYVEYEVNVYFNRRDKYLAEVNVILDATDEDLIGDINFVNEITLSKKSRIRCNFSPGSDGAVRPDFNNFIVSHGDISIQLDHHTFLNDNERNEIAKKWSKKLGVEIETPLVFWKG
;
A
#
# COMPACT_ATOMS: atom_id res chain seq x y z
N MET A 1 -24.44 10.09 -8.93
CA MET A 1 -24.09 11.36 -9.59
C MET A 1 -22.65 11.68 -9.18
N GLY A 2 -21.75 11.83 -10.16
CA GLY A 2 -20.28 11.79 -10.02
C GLY A 2 -19.77 10.35 -10.20
N LEU A 3 -19.03 9.96 -11.23
CA LEU A 3 -17.68 10.42 -11.58
C LEU A 3 -17.42 10.63 -13.10
N ILE A 4 -18.45 10.58 -13.94
CA ILE A 4 -18.27 10.69 -15.42
C ILE A 4 -18.23 12.15 -15.91
N GLU A 5 -18.59 13.12 -15.08
CA GLU A 5 -18.68 14.52 -15.51
C GLU A 5 -17.42 15.32 -15.18
N ASN A 6 -16.41 15.15 -16.02
CA ASN A 6 -15.63 16.29 -16.48
C ASN A 6 -15.29 16.06 -17.95
N HIS A 7 -16.16 16.59 -18.82
CA HIS A 7 -15.94 16.75 -20.26
C HIS A 7 -14.64 17.53 -20.50
N VAL A 8 -13.54 16.81 -20.71
CA VAL A 8 -12.30 17.31 -21.28
C VAL A 8 -12.19 16.65 -22.64
N ARG A 9 -12.39 17.42 -23.72
CA ARG A 9 -12.16 17.11 -25.14
C ARG A 9 -11.96 15.62 -25.44
N GLU A 10 -12.95 14.98 -26.08
CA GLU A 10 -12.88 13.59 -26.53
C GLU A 10 -11.55 13.29 -27.26
N ASN A 11 -10.59 12.76 -26.49
CA ASN A 11 -9.38 12.18 -27.01
C ASN A 11 -9.73 10.72 -27.33
N PRO A 12 -9.86 10.33 -28.61
CA PRO A 12 -10.31 8.99 -29.00
C PRO A 12 -9.43 7.89 -28.41
N ALA A 13 -8.18 8.24 -28.09
CA ALA A 13 -7.24 7.33 -27.48
C ALA A 13 -7.56 7.07 -26.00
N LYS A 14 -7.95 8.09 -25.23
CA LYS A 14 -8.35 7.93 -23.83
C LYS A 14 -9.60 7.07 -23.72
N GLU A 15 -10.58 7.30 -24.59
CA GLU A 15 -11.80 6.49 -24.65
C GLU A 15 -11.51 5.03 -25.02
N THR A 16 -10.57 4.79 -25.94
CA THR A 16 -10.13 3.43 -26.30
C THR A 16 -9.45 2.75 -25.11
N LEU A 17 -8.60 3.47 -24.35
CA LEU A 17 -7.95 2.95 -23.15
C LEU A 17 -9.00 2.61 -22.07
N LEU A 18 -9.93 3.52 -21.79
CA LEU A 18 -11.03 3.32 -20.86
C LEU A 18 -11.84 2.06 -21.21
N LYS A 19 -12.26 1.92 -22.48
CA LYS A 19 -13.02 0.74 -22.93
C LYS A 19 -12.20 -0.54 -22.82
N GLY A 20 -10.91 -0.50 -23.13
CA GLY A 20 -10.02 -1.65 -22.98
C GLY A 20 -9.88 -2.05 -21.51
N LEU A 21 -9.68 -1.06 -20.63
CA LEU A 21 -9.60 -1.25 -19.19
C LEU A 21 -10.91 -1.79 -18.60
N VAL A 22 -12.08 -1.30 -19.05
CA VAL A 22 -13.44 -1.71 -18.62
C VAL A 22 -13.90 -3.06 -19.20
N ASN A 23 -13.24 -3.57 -20.23
CA ASN A 23 -13.53 -4.90 -20.78
C ASN A 23 -12.44 -5.94 -20.49
N GLY A 24 -11.36 -5.57 -19.79
CA GLY A 24 -10.22 -6.44 -19.48
C GLY A 24 -9.33 -6.75 -20.69
N ASP A 25 -9.52 -6.02 -21.80
CA ASP A 25 -8.79 -6.22 -23.06
C ASP A 25 -8.05 -4.93 -23.46
N ILE A 26 -6.84 -4.77 -22.94
CA ILE A 26 -5.97 -3.67 -23.32
C ILE A 26 -5.32 -3.98 -24.66
N SER A 27 -5.77 -3.27 -25.69
CA SER A 27 -5.20 -3.42 -27.04
C SER A 27 -3.70 -3.12 -27.07
N GLN A 28 -2.95 -3.79 -27.96
CA GLN A 28 -1.52 -3.54 -28.22
C GLN A 28 -1.16 -2.10 -28.64
N LYS A 29 -2.16 -1.24 -28.89
CA LYS A 29 -1.95 0.20 -29.10
C LYS A 29 -1.44 0.90 -27.83
N PHE A 30 -1.74 0.33 -26.66
CA PHE A 30 -1.31 0.76 -25.35
C PHE A 30 -0.22 -0.16 -24.83
N GLU A 31 0.97 0.39 -24.64
CA GLU A 31 2.05 -0.28 -23.94
C GLU A 31 1.99 0.07 -22.45
N ILE A 32 1.98 -0.94 -21.57
CA ILE A 32 2.13 -0.74 -20.13
C ILE A 32 3.62 -0.49 -19.87
N LEU A 33 3.94 0.70 -19.34
CA LEU A 33 5.32 1.11 -19.10
C LEU A 33 5.77 0.80 -17.68
N ARG A 34 4.84 0.87 -16.73
CA ARG A 34 5.06 0.52 -15.35
C ARG A 34 3.75 0.17 -14.68
N GLU A 35 3.73 -1.02 -14.10
CA GLU A 35 2.68 -1.49 -13.21
C GLU A 35 3.17 -1.16 -11.80
N TYR A 36 2.52 -0.20 -11.14
CA TYR A 36 2.74 0.02 -9.71
C TYR A 36 1.60 -0.63 -8.96
N THR A 37 1.82 -1.89 -8.58
CA THR A 37 1.08 -2.51 -7.50
C THR A 37 1.64 -1.96 -6.18
N TYR A 38 0.87 -1.09 -5.53
CA TYR A 38 1.17 -0.60 -4.19
C TYR A 38 0.27 -1.34 -3.21
N HIS A 39 0.79 -2.40 -2.61
CA HIS A 39 0.16 -3.00 -1.44
C HIS A 39 0.35 -2.06 -0.23
N GLU A 40 -0.61 -1.19 0.04
CA GLU A 40 -0.87 -0.77 1.41
C GLU A 40 -2.01 -1.66 1.92
N GLY A 41 -1.69 -2.66 2.73
CA GLY A 41 -2.69 -3.58 3.28
C GLY A 41 -2.08 -4.65 4.17
N GLY A 42 -2.35 -4.53 5.47
CA GLY A 42 -1.95 -5.48 6.50
C GLY A 42 -0.94 -4.88 7.47
N ARG A 43 -1.41 -4.46 8.66
CA ARG A 43 -0.53 -4.22 9.81
C ARG A 43 0.49 -5.36 9.92
N ASN A 44 1.77 -4.98 10.06
CA ASN A 44 2.93 -5.85 10.21
C ASN A 44 2.57 -7.17 10.91
N ILE A 45 2.73 -8.32 10.25
CA ILE A 45 2.57 -9.67 10.83
C ILE A 45 3.28 -9.79 12.18
N VAL A 46 4.38 -9.04 12.35
CA VAL A 46 5.15 -8.92 13.60
C VAL A 46 4.33 -8.30 14.73
N GLY A 47 3.52 -7.27 14.49
CA GLY A 47 2.65 -6.61 15.47
C GLY A 47 1.54 -7.52 15.98
N ASN A 48 0.85 -8.24 15.08
CA ASN A 48 -0.20 -9.19 15.47
C ASN A 48 0.38 -10.44 16.15
N SER A 49 1.57 -10.89 15.73
CA SER A 49 2.30 -11.96 16.42
C SER A 49 2.69 -11.54 17.83
N LEU A 50 3.19 -10.31 18.03
CA LEU A 50 3.56 -9.80 19.34
C LEU A 50 2.33 -9.64 20.26
N SER A 51 1.23 -9.09 19.73
CA SER A 51 -0.03 -8.91 20.46
C SER A 51 -0.58 -10.27 20.92
N THR A 52 -0.66 -11.23 20.01
CA THR A 52 -1.12 -12.60 20.30
C THR A 52 -0.25 -13.27 21.37
N VAL A 53 1.09 -13.16 21.25
CA VAL A 53 2.03 -13.71 22.25
C VAL A 53 1.88 -13.01 23.62
N PHE A 54 1.61 -11.70 23.62
CA PHE A 54 1.45 -10.93 24.85
C PHE A 54 0.11 -11.21 25.57
N PHE A 55 -0.98 -11.38 24.82
CA PHE A 55 -2.34 -11.54 25.39
C PHE A 55 -2.73 -13.01 25.68
N THR A 56 -2.15 -13.99 24.99
CA THR A 56 -2.43 -15.43 25.22
C THR A 56 -2.19 -15.87 26.68
N PRO A 57 -1.09 -15.46 27.36
CA PRO A 57 -0.87 -15.80 28.76
C PRO A 57 -2.01 -15.34 29.68
N TRP A 58 -2.65 -14.21 29.42
CA TRP A 58 -3.72 -13.67 30.26
C TRP A 58 -5.01 -14.51 30.20
N VAL A 59 -5.28 -15.15 29.05
CA VAL A 59 -6.39 -16.10 28.90
C VAL A 59 -6.16 -17.39 29.68
N ILE A 60 -4.90 -17.75 29.94
CA ILE A 60 -4.53 -18.94 30.73
C ILE A 60 -4.46 -18.59 32.23
N ILE A 61 -3.87 -17.43 32.55
CA ILE A 61 -3.65 -16.98 33.92
C ILE A 61 -4.98 -16.66 34.61
N GLY A 62 -5.92 -15.97 33.95
CA GLY A 62 -7.19 -15.61 34.57
C GLY A 62 -8.00 -16.81 35.10
N PRO A 63 -8.22 -17.88 34.31
CA PRO A 63 -8.85 -19.11 34.78
C PRO A 63 -8.06 -19.82 35.88
N LEU A 64 -6.73 -19.80 35.84
CA LEU A 64 -5.90 -20.34 36.93
C LEU A 64 -6.15 -19.62 38.25
N PHE A 65 -6.25 -18.28 38.24
CA PHE A 65 -6.61 -17.51 39.44
C PHE A 65 -8.01 -17.85 39.96
N ILE A 66 -8.97 -18.10 39.07
CA ILE A 66 -10.33 -18.53 39.45
C ILE A 66 -10.29 -19.93 40.07
N ILE A 67 -9.59 -20.90 39.46
CA ILE A 67 -9.45 -22.27 39.97
C ILE A 67 -8.73 -22.28 41.32
N LEU A 68 -7.62 -21.53 41.44
CA LEU A 68 -6.91 -21.38 42.71
C LEU A 68 -7.77 -20.71 43.77
N GLY A 69 -8.64 -19.76 43.40
CA GLY A 69 -9.65 -19.19 44.29
C GLY A 69 -10.64 -20.24 44.81
N PHE A 70 -11.12 -21.15 43.96
CA PHE A 70 -11.97 -22.27 44.40
C PHE A 70 -11.23 -23.23 45.32
N VAL A 71 -9.99 -23.61 44.99
CA VAL A 71 -9.17 -24.48 45.85
C VAL A 71 -8.88 -23.80 47.19
N ALA A 72 -8.64 -22.50 47.20
CA ALA A 72 -8.42 -21.72 48.42
C ALA A 72 -9.68 -21.59 49.29
N LEU A 73 -10.88 -21.56 48.70
CA LEU A 73 -12.16 -21.45 49.42
C LEU A 73 -12.70 -22.79 49.93
N PHE A 74 -12.49 -23.86 49.16
CA PHE A 74 -13.08 -25.19 49.43
C PHE A 74 -12.03 -26.26 49.76
N GLY A 75 -10.77 -25.85 49.93
CA GLY A 75 -9.68 -26.73 50.32
C GLY A 75 -9.85 -27.23 51.76
N PRO A 76 -9.35 -28.44 52.06
CA PRO A 76 -9.53 -29.08 53.37
C PRO A 76 -8.92 -28.29 54.54
N ASP A 77 -7.95 -27.42 54.27
CA ASP A 77 -7.24 -26.58 55.26
C ASP A 77 -7.45 -25.07 55.03
N SER A 78 -8.60 -24.67 54.48
CA SER A 78 -8.86 -23.26 54.13
C SER A 78 -8.98 -22.35 55.35
N GLU A 79 -7.94 -21.58 55.64
CA GLU A 79 -7.96 -20.43 56.57
C GLU A 79 -8.06 -19.08 55.85
N VAL A 80 -8.29 -19.10 54.52
CA VAL A 80 -8.20 -17.90 53.69
C VAL A 80 -9.44 -17.04 53.90
N PRO A 81 -9.30 -15.72 54.16
CA PRO A 81 -10.44 -14.83 54.34
C PRO A 81 -11.35 -14.83 53.12
N ILE A 82 -12.58 -15.34 53.27
CA ILE A 82 -13.59 -15.47 52.22
C ILE A 82 -13.78 -14.16 51.44
N LEU A 83 -13.73 -13.02 52.15
CA LEU A 83 -13.84 -11.69 51.57
C LEU A 83 -12.68 -11.37 50.59
N ILE A 84 -11.46 -11.80 50.87
CA ILE A 84 -10.30 -11.56 50.00
C ILE A 84 -10.41 -12.39 48.72
N THR A 85 -10.84 -13.65 48.84
CA THR A 85 -11.02 -14.51 47.67
C THR A 85 -12.17 -14.02 46.78
N LEU A 86 -13.29 -13.59 47.38
CA LEU A 86 -14.46 -13.07 46.66
C LEU A 86 -14.23 -11.67 46.05
N CYS A 87 -13.51 -10.78 46.73
CA CYS A 87 -13.35 -9.40 46.27
C CYS A 87 -12.06 -9.14 45.47
N CYS A 88 -11.03 -9.97 45.59
CA CYS A 88 -9.75 -9.73 44.93
C CYS A 88 -9.38 -10.81 43.91
N ILE A 89 -9.54 -12.10 44.26
CA ILE A 89 -9.05 -13.21 43.44
C ILE A 89 -9.99 -13.49 42.26
N PHE A 90 -11.29 -13.63 42.49
CA PHE A 90 -12.25 -13.85 41.40
C PHE A 90 -12.39 -12.64 40.46
N PRO A 91 -12.55 -11.40 40.94
CA PRO A 91 -12.63 -10.24 40.04
C PRO A 91 -11.33 -10.03 39.26
N GLY A 92 -10.16 -10.23 39.90
CA GLY A 92 -8.86 -10.16 39.23
C GLY A 92 -8.72 -11.21 38.12
N GLY A 93 -9.12 -12.45 38.37
CA GLY A 93 -9.13 -13.51 37.36
C GLY A 93 -10.07 -13.21 36.19
N VAL A 94 -11.28 -12.74 36.47
CA VAL A 94 -12.27 -12.36 35.44
C VAL A 94 -11.79 -11.18 34.60
N ILE A 95 -11.23 -10.14 35.22
CA ILE A 95 -10.67 -8.98 34.52
C ILE A 95 -9.47 -9.40 33.65
N ALA A 96 -8.55 -10.23 34.17
CA ALA A 96 -7.42 -10.75 33.41
C ALA A 96 -7.85 -11.55 32.18
N THR A 97 -8.86 -12.42 32.33
CA THR A 97 -9.43 -13.18 31.21
C THR A 97 -10.09 -12.25 30.18
N MET A 98 -10.85 -11.24 30.62
CA MET A 98 -11.49 -10.28 29.71
C MET A 98 -10.45 -9.47 28.92
N ILE A 99 -9.36 -9.03 29.55
CA ILE A 99 -8.26 -8.33 28.87
C ILE A 99 -7.61 -9.23 27.81
N GLY A 100 -7.34 -10.49 28.16
CA GLY A 100 -6.76 -11.46 27.22
C GLY A 100 -7.66 -11.76 26.03
N ILE A 101 -8.97 -11.93 26.25
CA ILE A 101 -9.96 -12.17 25.18
C ILE A 101 -10.12 -10.93 24.30
N ALA A 102 -10.20 -9.73 24.87
CA ALA A 102 -10.34 -8.49 24.11
C ALA A 102 -9.13 -8.28 23.19
N GLY A 103 -7.90 -8.39 23.73
CA GLY A 103 -6.68 -8.25 22.94
C GLY A 103 -6.50 -9.33 21.85
N LEU A 104 -6.90 -10.58 22.13
CA LEU A 104 -6.92 -11.64 21.11
C LEU A 104 -7.99 -11.42 20.06
N LYS A 105 -9.18 -10.93 20.43
CA LYS A 105 -10.27 -10.67 19.49
C LYS A 105 -9.93 -9.54 18.52
N GLU A 106 -9.26 -8.50 18.97
CA GLU A 106 -8.73 -7.44 18.09
C GLU A 106 -7.64 -7.99 17.16
N SER A 107 -6.67 -8.74 17.69
CA SER A 107 -5.60 -9.37 16.90
C SER A 107 -6.11 -10.37 15.84
N LEU A 108 -7.10 -11.19 16.20
CA LEU A 108 -7.74 -12.17 15.29
C LEU A 108 -8.70 -11.48 14.31
N GLY A 109 -9.42 -10.45 14.74
CA GLY A 109 -10.27 -9.62 13.89
C GLY A 109 -9.48 -9.03 12.74
N GLU A 110 -8.30 -8.46 13.03
CA GLU A 110 -7.37 -7.88 12.04
C GLU A 110 -6.65 -8.94 11.17
N MET A 111 -6.66 -10.22 11.55
CA MET A 111 -6.07 -11.31 10.77
C MET A 111 -7.09 -11.98 9.83
N VAL A 112 -8.38 -11.92 10.19
CA VAL A 112 -9.49 -12.49 9.40
C VAL A 112 -10.11 -11.43 8.46
N ASN A 113 -10.28 -10.21 8.96
CA ASN A 113 -10.58 -9.01 8.19
C ASN A 113 -9.50 -7.97 8.55
N PRO A 114 -8.32 -7.97 7.89
CA PRO A 114 -7.47 -6.78 7.95
C PRO A 114 -8.37 -5.60 7.57
N ASP A 115 -8.41 -4.53 8.38
CA ASP A 115 -9.19 -3.33 8.07
C ASP A 115 -9.11 -3.09 6.56
N ASP A 116 -10.26 -3.13 5.86
CA ASP A 116 -10.35 -3.25 4.39
C ASP A 116 -9.43 -2.22 3.72
N TYR A 117 -8.25 -2.68 3.35
CA TYR A 117 -7.28 -1.90 2.60
C TYR A 117 -7.45 -2.32 1.16
N VAL A 118 -8.20 -1.51 0.42
CA VAL A 118 -8.29 -1.64 -1.02
C VAL A 118 -6.90 -1.36 -1.58
N GLU A 119 -6.31 -2.38 -2.19
CA GLU A 119 -5.08 -2.21 -2.94
C GLU A 119 -5.36 -1.29 -4.13
N TYR A 120 -4.76 -0.11 -4.11
CA TYR A 120 -4.81 0.83 -5.21
C TYR A 120 -3.70 0.48 -6.19
N GLU A 121 -4.05 -0.19 -7.28
CA GLU A 121 -3.09 -0.48 -8.34
C GLU A 121 -3.01 0.74 -9.27
N VAL A 122 -1.83 1.35 -9.36
CA VAL A 122 -1.58 2.51 -10.22
C VAL A 122 -0.76 2.09 -11.45
N ASN A 123 -1.37 2.16 -12.63
CA ASN A 123 -0.76 1.70 -13.87
C ASN A 123 -0.49 2.86 -14.83
N VAL A 124 0.71 2.84 -15.43
CA VAL A 124 1.15 3.84 -16.41
C VAL A 124 1.10 3.25 -17.82
N TYR A 125 0.23 3.83 -18.64
CA TYR A 125 -0.04 3.42 -20.03
C TYR A 125 0.54 4.42 -21.03
N PHE A 126 1.08 3.90 -22.13
CA PHE A 126 1.61 4.68 -23.24
C PHE A 126 0.93 4.34 -24.55
N ASN A 127 0.35 5.34 -25.22
CA ASN A 127 -0.08 5.20 -26.60
C ASN A 127 1.00 5.69 -27.55
N ARG A 128 1.52 4.75 -28.36
CA ARG A 128 2.56 5.06 -29.33
C ARG A 128 2.11 5.94 -30.49
N ARG A 129 0.85 5.80 -30.93
CA ARG A 129 0.29 6.52 -32.08
C ARG A 129 -0.03 7.97 -31.72
N ASP A 130 -0.74 8.15 -30.63
CA ASP A 130 -1.21 9.46 -30.15
C ASP A 130 -0.16 10.15 -29.26
N LYS A 131 0.94 9.46 -28.95
CA LYS A 131 2.09 9.93 -28.19
C LYS A 131 1.66 10.56 -26.86
N TYR A 132 0.95 9.82 -26.03
CA TYR A 132 0.57 10.28 -24.69
C TYR A 132 0.76 9.19 -23.65
N LEU A 133 0.90 9.63 -22.40
CA LEU A 133 0.99 8.81 -21.20
C LEU A 133 -0.23 9.05 -20.32
N ALA A 134 -0.76 7.99 -19.71
CA ALA A 134 -1.82 8.07 -18.71
C ALA A 134 -1.46 7.23 -17.48
N GLU A 135 -1.68 7.82 -16.30
CA GLU A 135 -1.57 7.15 -15.00
C GLU A 135 -3.00 6.90 -14.49
N VAL A 136 -3.31 5.64 -14.19
CA VAL A 136 -4.65 5.18 -13.87
C VAL A 136 -4.63 4.40 -12.56
N ASN A 137 -5.53 4.72 -11.64
CA ASN A 137 -5.72 4.03 -10.38
C ASN A 137 -6.92 3.07 -10.47
N VAL A 138 -6.74 1.82 -10.06
CA VAL A 138 -7.77 0.76 -10.09
C VAL A 138 -8.06 0.31 -8.65
N ILE A 139 -9.34 0.34 -8.28
CA ILE A 139 -9.87 0.03 -6.94
C ILE A 139 -10.73 -1.22 -7.02
N LEU A 140 -10.28 -2.35 -6.46
CA LEU A 140 -11.06 -3.60 -6.44
C LEU A 140 -11.72 -3.79 -5.08
N ASP A 141 -13.03 -3.58 -4.99
CA ASP A 141 -13.80 -3.84 -3.77
C ASP A 141 -14.28 -5.30 -3.75
N ALA A 142 -13.90 -6.01 -2.69
CA ALA A 142 -14.16 -7.44 -2.53
C ALA A 142 -15.63 -7.72 -2.22
N THR A 143 -16.38 -8.24 -3.19
CA THR A 143 -17.25 -9.42 -3.04
C THR A 143 -17.91 -9.80 -4.37
N ASP A 144 -17.53 -10.98 -4.88
CA ASP A 144 -18.23 -11.82 -5.86
C ASP A 144 -18.70 -11.23 -7.21
N GLU A 145 -18.37 -9.99 -7.55
CA GLU A 145 -18.44 -9.48 -8.94
C GLU A 145 -17.12 -8.78 -9.34
N ASP A 146 -16.01 -9.51 -9.12
CA ASP A 146 -14.69 -9.27 -9.71
C ASP A 146 -14.78 -9.28 -11.23
N LEU A 147 -15.04 -8.14 -11.85
CA LEU A 147 -14.54 -7.98 -13.22
C LEU A 147 -13.65 -6.78 -13.34
N ILE A 148 -14.08 -5.55 -13.08
CA ILE A 148 -13.20 -4.37 -13.23
C ILE A 148 -13.62 -3.29 -12.24
N GLY A 149 -12.71 -2.98 -11.32
CA GLY A 149 -12.88 -1.97 -10.29
C GLY A 149 -13.14 -0.55 -10.80
N ASP A 150 -13.32 0.39 -9.88
CA ASP A 150 -13.46 1.80 -10.22
C ASP A 150 -12.13 2.33 -10.79
N ILE A 151 -12.15 2.64 -12.09
CA ILE A 151 -11.00 3.15 -12.84
C ILE A 151 -10.96 4.68 -12.76
N ASN A 152 -9.93 5.21 -12.11
CA ASN A 152 -9.71 6.65 -11.97
C ASN A 152 -8.46 7.10 -12.75
N PHE A 153 -8.63 8.04 -13.67
CA PHE A 153 -7.49 8.66 -14.38
C PHE A 153 -6.87 9.74 -13.50
N VAL A 154 -5.64 9.52 -13.07
CA VAL A 154 -4.91 10.44 -12.18
C VAL A 154 -4.24 11.54 -13.00
N ASN A 155 -3.40 11.14 -13.97
CA ASN A 155 -2.62 12.07 -14.79
C ASN A 155 -2.67 11.67 -16.27
N GLU A 156 -2.82 12.64 -17.17
CA GLU A 156 -2.68 12.44 -18.62
C GLU A 156 -1.68 13.47 -19.16
N ILE A 157 -0.60 13.00 -19.78
CA ILE A 157 0.43 13.86 -20.40
C ILE A 157 0.52 13.54 -21.88
N THR A 158 0.20 14.52 -22.73
CA THR A 158 0.56 14.47 -24.15
C THR A 158 2.07 14.70 -24.31
N LEU A 159 2.78 13.74 -24.89
CA LEU A 159 4.20 13.86 -25.19
C LEU A 159 4.39 14.76 -26.41
N SER A 160 5.01 15.92 -26.16
CA SER A 160 5.34 16.87 -27.21
C SER A 160 6.85 17.00 -27.36
N LYS A 161 7.30 17.77 -28.35
CA LYS A 161 8.70 18.17 -28.48
C LYS A 161 9.25 18.95 -27.28
N LYS A 162 8.39 19.39 -26.34
CA LYS A 162 8.80 20.06 -25.10
C LYS A 162 8.91 19.09 -23.92
N SER A 163 8.35 17.88 -24.03
CA SER A 163 8.44 16.89 -22.97
C SER A 163 9.87 16.39 -22.83
N ARG A 164 10.38 16.30 -21.60
CA ARG A 164 11.76 15.90 -21.30
C ARG A 164 11.78 14.86 -20.20
N ILE A 165 12.75 13.94 -20.28
CA ILE A 165 13.05 13.01 -19.20
C ILE A 165 14.09 13.64 -18.28
N ARG A 166 13.82 13.61 -16.98
CA ARG A 166 14.77 14.00 -15.93
C ARG A 166 14.84 12.96 -14.83
N CYS A 167 15.93 12.96 -14.09
CA CYS A 167 16.14 12.15 -12.91
C CYS A 167 16.13 13.05 -11.67
N ASN A 168 15.08 12.96 -10.86
CA ASN A 168 15.09 13.54 -9.53
C ASN A 168 15.96 12.65 -8.63
N PHE A 169 17.09 13.19 -8.19
CA PHE A 169 18.02 12.53 -7.31
C PHE A 169 17.87 13.08 -5.89
N SER A 170 17.74 12.17 -4.93
CA SER A 170 17.82 12.48 -3.50
C SER A 170 18.91 11.61 -2.90
N PRO A 171 19.99 12.20 -2.35
CA PRO A 171 21.05 11.42 -1.74
C PRO A 171 20.52 10.69 -0.50
N GLY A 172 21.04 9.49 -0.28
CA GLY A 172 20.89 8.81 0.99
C GLY A 172 21.59 9.56 2.12
N SER A 173 20.98 9.64 3.31
CA SER A 173 21.68 10.23 4.48
C SER A 173 22.69 9.27 5.10
N ASP A 174 22.48 7.94 4.97
CA ASP A 174 23.20 6.95 5.80
C ASP A 174 23.55 5.65 5.06
N GLY A 175 23.73 5.69 3.73
CA GLY A 175 24.32 4.62 2.90
C GLY A 175 23.52 3.31 2.78
N ALA A 176 23.15 2.69 3.91
CA ALA A 176 22.39 1.44 4.02
C ALA A 176 20.96 1.63 4.56
N VAL A 177 20.70 2.67 5.38
CA VAL A 177 19.36 2.90 5.98
C VAL A 177 18.46 3.74 5.07
N ARG A 178 19.05 4.69 4.35
CA ARG A 178 18.37 5.51 3.34
C ARG A 178 19.26 5.49 2.10
N PRO A 179 18.97 4.65 1.10
CA PRO A 179 19.77 4.58 -0.10
C PRO A 179 19.59 5.82 -0.97
N ASP A 180 20.46 6.01 -1.95
CA ASP A 180 20.27 7.03 -2.99
C ASP A 180 19.00 6.75 -3.80
N PHE A 181 18.12 7.74 -3.91
CA PHE A 181 16.86 7.64 -4.66
C PHE A 181 17.00 8.30 -6.03
N ASN A 182 16.73 7.52 -7.09
CA ASN A 182 16.70 8.00 -8.47
C ASN A 182 15.28 7.80 -9.00
N ASN A 183 14.62 8.91 -9.33
CA ASN A 183 13.26 8.90 -9.86
C ASN A 183 13.28 9.49 -11.28
N PHE A 184 13.09 8.64 -12.29
CA PHE A 184 13.00 9.05 -13.69
C PHE A 184 11.58 9.50 -13.99
N ILE A 185 11.46 10.74 -14.43
CA ILE A 185 10.19 11.41 -14.62
C ILE A 185 10.18 12.01 -16.01
N VAL A 186 9.03 11.95 -16.66
CA VAL A 186 8.75 12.75 -17.85
C VAL A 186 7.73 13.82 -17.50
N SER A 187 7.99 15.06 -17.94
CA SER A 187 7.12 16.20 -17.63
C SER A 187 6.72 16.97 -18.88
N HIS A 188 5.58 17.66 -18.78
CA HIS A 188 5.15 18.69 -19.72
C HIS A 188 4.40 19.80 -18.96
N GLY A 189 4.98 20.99 -18.90
CA GLY A 189 4.44 22.06 -18.05
C GLY A 189 4.48 21.68 -16.58
N ASP A 190 3.35 21.82 -15.89
CA ASP A 190 3.23 21.55 -14.44
C ASP A 190 2.95 20.08 -14.11
N ILE A 191 2.74 19.23 -15.14
CA ILE A 191 2.39 17.82 -14.96
C ILE A 191 3.63 16.94 -15.18
N SER A 192 3.81 15.94 -14.32
CA SER A 192 4.92 15.00 -14.42
C SER A 192 4.52 13.59 -14.01
N ILE A 193 4.85 12.59 -14.84
CA ILE A 193 4.60 11.17 -14.58
C ILE A 193 5.91 10.48 -14.29
N GLN A 194 5.93 9.66 -13.24
CA GLN A 194 7.07 8.83 -12.91
C GLN A 194 7.14 7.61 -13.83
N LEU A 195 8.27 7.46 -14.50
CA LEU A 195 8.56 6.34 -15.41
C LEU A 195 9.23 5.19 -14.70
N ASP A 196 10.22 5.48 -13.85
CA ASP A 196 11.09 4.46 -13.28
C ASP A 196 11.67 4.90 -11.93
N HIS A 197 11.98 3.93 -11.08
CA HIS A 197 12.57 4.15 -9.76
C HIS A 197 13.68 3.15 -9.54
N HIS A 198 14.84 3.65 -9.16
CA HIS A 198 15.96 2.81 -8.77
C HIS A 198 16.65 3.38 -7.55
N THR A 199 17.15 2.47 -6.72
CA THR A 199 18.10 2.77 -5.66
C THR A 199 19.51 2.46 -6.13
N PHE A 200 20.51 3.18 -5.61
CA PHE A 200 21.93 2.88 -5.83
C PHE A 200 22.43 2.94 -7.29
N LEU A 201 22.01 3.94 -8.06
CA LEU A 201 22.54 4.13 -9.42
C LEU A 201 23.71 5.10 -9.47
N ASN A 202 24.73 4.75 -10.26
CA ASN A 202 25.78 5.68 -10.69
C ASN A 202 25.34 6.50 -11.94
N ASP A 203 26.10 7.54 -12.28
CA ASP A 203 25.74 8.45 -13.39
C ASP A 203 25.69 7.77 -14.77
N ASN A 204 26.50 6.73 -15.01
CA ASN A 204 26.47 6.00 -16.27
C ASN A 204 25.17 5.19 -16.38
N GLU A 205 24.77 4.50 -15.32
CA GLU A 205 23.52 3.74 -15.26
C GLU A 205 22.31 4.67 -15.40
N ARG A 206 22.33 5.83 -14.75
CA ARG A 206 21.27 6.84 -14.90
C ARG A 206 21.12 7.28 -16.36
N ASN A 207 22.24 7.54 -17.03
CA ASN A 207 22.24 7.91 -18.45
C ASN A 207 21.72 6.78 -19.36
N GLU A 208 22.09 5.53 -19.11
CA GLU A 208 21.60 4.39 -19.90
C GLU A 208 20.10 4.18 -19.74
N ILE A 209 19.57 4.31 -18.52
CA ILE A 209 18.13 4.25 -18.24
C ILE A 209 17.41 5.42 -18.93
N ALA A 210 17.93 6.64 -18.82
CA ALA A 210 17.36 7.80 -19.48
C ALA A 210 17.35 7.65 -21.02
N LYS A 211 18.41 7.11 -21.62
CA LYS A 211 18.47 6.81 -23.07
C LYS A 211 17.46 5.75 -23.49
N LYS A 212 17.30 4.68 -22.69
CA LYS A 212 16.30 3.65 -22.94
C LYS A 212 14.89 4.25 -22.97
N TRP A 213 14.55 5.07 -21.98
CA TRP A 213 13.26 5.76 -21.92
C TRP A 213 13.09 6.79 -23.03
N SER A 214 14.14 7.58 -23.33
CA SER A 214 14.14 8.56 -24.42
C SER A 214 13.86 7.91 -25.77
N LYS A 215 14.52 6.77 -26.05
CA LYS A 215 14.28 5.99 -27.26
C LYS A 215 12.86 5.42 -27.32
N LYS A 216 12.35 4.91 -26.20
CA LYS A 216 11.00 4.30 -26.14
C LYS A 216 9.90 5.33 -26.32
N LEU A 217 10.00 6.46 -25.62
CA LEU A 217 9.00 7.53 -25.59
C LEU A 217 9.15 8.53 -26.74
N GLY A 218 10.31 8.56 -27.40
CA GLY A 218 10.60 9.55 -28.46
C GLY A 218 10.73 10.97 -27.93
N VAL A 219 11.19 11.14 -26.69
CA VAL A 219 11.39 12.44 -26.02
C VAL A 219 12.86 12.65 -25.71
N GLU A 220 13.28 13.91 -25.64
CA GLU A 220 14.67 14.26 -25.30
C GLU A 220 14.94 14.09 -23.79
N ILE A 221 16.21 13.88 -23.46
CA ILE A 221 16.69 13.88 -22.08
C ILE A 221 16.99 15.33 -21.68
N GLU A 222 16.52 15.75 -20.51
CA GLU A 222 16.81 17.08 -19.97
C GLU A 222 18.31 17.22 -19.68
N THR A 223 18.85 18.43 -19.86
CA THR A 223 20.26 18.74 -19.57
C THR A 223 20.30 19.88 -18.55
N PRO A 224 20.79 19.66 -17.32
CA PRO A 224 21.33 18.40 -16.79
C PRO A 224 20.26 17.31 -16.61
N LEU A 225 20.63 16.03 -16.69
CA LEU A 225 19.71 14.90 -16.43
C LEU A 225 19.30 14.85 -14.96
N VAL A 226 20.26 15.08 -14.06
CA VAL A 226 20.08 14.93 -12.62
C VAL A 226 19.72 16.27 -12.00
N PHE A 227 18.59 16.30 -11.30
CA PHE A 227 18.16 17.43 -10.49
C PHE A 227 18.15 17.04 -9.01
N TRP A 228 18.80 17.86 -8.20
CA TRP A 228 18.80 17.71 -6.76
C TRP A 228 17.51 18.24 -6.16
N LYS A 229 16.79 17.37 -5.43
CA LYS A 229 15.68 17.80 -4.58
C LYS A 229 16.26 18.09 -3.20
N GLY A 230 16.51 19.37 -2.92
CA GLY A 230 16.92 19.87 -1.60
C GLY A 230 15.79 19.84 -0.58
#